data_AF-A0A967SKP0-F1
#
_entry.id   AF-A0A967SKP0-F1
#
_cell.length_a   1.000
_cell.length_b   1.000
_cell.length_c   1.000
_cell.angle_alpha   90.00
_cell.angle_beta   90.00
_cell.angle_gamma   90.00
#
_symmetry.space_group_name_H-M   'P 1'
#
loop_
_entity.id
_entity.type
_entity.pdbx_description
1 polymer ?
#
loop_
_entity_poly.entity_id
_entity_poly.type
_entity_poly.pdbx_seq_one_letter_code
_entity_poly.pdbx_strand_id
1 'polypeptide(L)' 'WLEVLPSEEVRDHAARLLRVHALKAADAFQLGAARVWAGASSGAELVTFDERLALAARLEGFGVLP' A
#
# COMPACT_ATOMS: atom_id res chain seq x y z
N TRP A 1 -4.57 -19.92 16.97
CA TRP A 1 -4.29 -19.06 15.80
C TRP A 1 -2.89 -18.51 16.00
N LEU A 2 -2.03 -18.61 14.98
CA LEU A 2 -0.69 -18.02 14.98
C LEU A 2 -0.73 -16.85 13.99
N GLU A 3 -0.48 -15.65 14.48
CA GLU A 3 -0.44 -14.45 13.64
C GLU A 3 0.84 -14.40 12.82
N VAL A 4 0.73 -14.01 11.55
CA VAL A 4 1.89 -13.59 10.76
C VAL A 4 1.96 -12.07 10.82
N LEU A 5 3.01 -11.57 11.47
CA LEU A 5 3.25 -10.14 11.59
C LEU A 5 3.84 -9.58 10.27
N PRO A 6 3.55 -8.32 9.92
CA PRO A 6 4.24 -7.66 8.81
C PRO A 6 5.72 -7.48 9.13
N SER A 7 6.55 -7.42 8.09
CA SER A 7 7.94 -7.00 8.25
C SER A 7 8.03 -5.53 8.68
N GLU A 8 9.15 -5.15 9.28
CA GLU A 8 9.39 -3.75 9.68
C GLU A 8 9.32 -2.79 8.49
N GLU A 9 9.85 -3.18 7.33
CA GLU A 9 9.79 -2.35 6.11
C GLU A 9 8.35 -2.05 5.68
N VAL A 10 7.47 -3.07 5.73
CA VAL A 10 6.04 -2.89 5.44
C VAL A 10 5.39 -1.98 6.49
N ARG A 11 5.76 -2.12 7.76
CA ARG A 11 5.27 -1.28 8.87
C ARG A 11 5.67 0.19 8.68
N ASP A 12 6.91 0.46 8.30
CA ASP A 12 7.41 1.82 8.08
C ASP A 12 6.71 2.49 6.90
N HIS A 13 6.50 1.74 5.81
CA HIS A 13 5.73 2.24 4.68
C HIS A 13 4.27 2.54 5.07
N ALA A 14 3.60 1.63 5.78
CA ALA A 14 2.22 1.85 6.23
C ALA A 14 2.11 3.08 7.14
N ALA A 15 3.03 3.25 8.08
CA ALA A 15 3.07 4.41 8.96
C ALA A 15 3.29 5.72 8.18
N ARG A 16 4.14 5.73 7.14
CA ARG A 16 4.30 6.89 6.25
C ARG A 16 3.01 7.18 5.49
N LEU A 17 2.38 6.16 4.91
CA LEU A 17 1.17 6.31 4.10
C LEU A 17 0.02 6.92 4.92
N LEU A 18 -0.15 6.53 6.19
CA LEU A 18 -1.15 7.12 7.09
C LEU A 18 -0.94 8.61 7.37
N ARG A 19 0.29 9.12 7.23
CA ARG A 19 0.58 10.56 7.43
C ARG A 19 0.21 11.42 6.22
N VAL A 20 0.18 10.84 5.02
CA VAL A 20 0.04 11.58 3.77
C VAL A 20 -1.25 11.25 3.01
N HIS A 21 -1.91 10.14 3.34
CA HIS A 21 -3.16 9.71 2.74
C HIS A 21 -4.21 9.43 3.81
N ALA A 22 -5.47 9.72 3.50
CA ALA A 22 -6.60 9.38 4.36
C ALA A 22 -6.96 7.88 4.22
N LEU A 23 -6.06 6.98 4.64
CA LEU A 23 -6.26 5.52 4.61
C LEU A 23 -6.65 4.97 5.97
N LYS A 24 -7.31 3.81 5.98
CA LYS A 24 -7.40 2.96 7.18
C LYS A 24 -6.07 2.21 7.35
N ALA A 25 -5.81 1.73 8.56
CA ALA A 25 -4.57 1.00 8.86
C ALA A 25 -4.37 -0.22 7.94
N ALA A 26 -5.44 -0.99 7.68
CA ALA A 26 -5.38 -2.15 6.79
C ALA A 26 -4.98 -1.77 5.35
N ASP A 27 -5.59 -0.73 4.78
CA ASP A 27 -5.27 -0.25 3.43
C ASP A 27 -3.84 0.30 3.33
N ALA A 28 -3.36 0.96 4.39
CA ALA A 28 -1.99 1.43 4.48
C ALA A 28 -0.98 0.26 4.53
N PHE A 29 -1.29 -0.81 5.24
CA PHE A 29 -0.48 -2.03 5.22
C PHE A 29 -0.50 -2.72 3.86
N GLN A 30 -1.66 -2.78 3.19
CA GLN A 30 -1.77 -3.36 1.85
C GLN A 30 -0.92 -2.58 0.82
N LEU A 31 -1.03 -1.25 0.80
CA LEU A 31 -0.24 -0.41 -0.10
C LEU A 31 1.25 -0.40 0.29
N GLY A 32 1.56 -0.46 1.58
CA GLY A 32 2.94 -0.61 2.06
C GLY A 32 3.58 -1.92 1.59
N ALA A 33 2.85 -3.04 1.67
CA ALA A 33 3.30 -4.32 1.15
C ALA A 33 3.48 -4.30 -0.38
N ALA A 34 2.55 -3.69 -1.11
CA ALA A 34 2.69 -3.50 -2.56
C ALA A 34 3.93 -2.67 -2.91
N ARG A 35 4.28 -1.67 -2.08
CA ARG A 35 5.50 -0.86 -2.27
C ARG A 35 6.77 -1.66 -2.07
N VAL A 36 6.83 -2.49 -1.03
CA VAL A 36 7.98 -3.38 -0.80
C VAL A 36 8.13 -4.38 -1.94
N TRP A 37 7.02 -4.98 -2.40
CA TRP A 37 7.03 -5.88 -3.56
C TRP A 37 7.52 -5.19 -4.84
N ALA A 38 7.03 -3.99 -5.13
CA ALA A 38 7.38 -3.25 -6.34
C ALA A 38 8.85 -2.78 -6.36
N GLY A 39 9.44 -2.52 -5.18
CA GLY A 39 10.80 -2.02 -5.05
C GLY A 39 11.01 -0.73 -5.86
N ALA A 40 12.04 -0.72 -6.71
CA ALA A 40 12.36 0.39 -7.62
C ALA A 40 11.68 0.28 -9.00
N SER A 41 10.85 -0.74 -9.23
CA SER A 41 10.22 -0.97 -10.53
C SER A 41 9.18 0.10 -10.84
N SER A 42 9.20 0.61 -12.07
CA SER A 42 8.15 1.47 -12.61
C SER A 42 7.01 0.63 -13.20
N GLY A 43 5.77 1.11 -13.07
CA GLY A 43 4.61 0.46 -13.69
C GLY A 43 4.02 -0.70 -12.89
N ALA A 44 4.32 -0.79 -11.59
CA ALA A 44 3.60 -1.68 -10.69
C ALA A 44 2.11 -1.31 -10.64
N GLU A 45 1.25 -2.32 -10.59
CA GLU A 45 -0.20 -2.14 -10.57
C GLU A 45 -0.79 -2.67 -9.27
N LEU A 46 -1.80 -1.98 -8.75
CA LEU A 46 -2.58 -2.39 -7.59
C LEU A 46 -4.03 -2.64 -8.03
N VAL A 47 -4.51 -3.86 -7.81
CA VAL A 47 -5.92 -4.21 -8.06
C VAL A 47 -6.75 -3.85 -6.83
N THR A 48 -7.75 -3.00 -6.99
CA THR A 48 -8.69 -2.68 -5.90
C THR A 48 -9.96 -2.00 -6.40
N PHE A 49 -11.09 -2.35 -5.77
CA PHE A 49 -12.36 -1.63 -5.91
C PHE A 49 -12.58 -0.56 -4.83
N ASP A 50 -11.67 -0.44 -3.84
CA ASP A 50 -11.77 0.63 -2.83
C ASP A 50 -11.21 1.94 -3.40
N GLU A 51 -12.08 2.95 -3.52
CA GLU A 51 -11.73 4.23 -4.14
C GLU A 51 -10.64 5.00 -3.36
N ARG A 52 -10.59 4.87 -2.02
CA ARG A 52 -9.61 5.57 -1.19
C ARG A 52 -8.23 4.94 -1.35
N LEU A 53 -8.16 3.61 -1.34
CA LEU A 53 -6.94 2.88 -1.62
C LEU A 53 -6.48 3.11 -3.07
N ALA A 54 -7.41 3.10 -4.02
CA ALA A 54 -7.15 3.37 -5.43
C ALA A 54 -6.54 4.77 -5.63
N LEU A 55 -7.07 5.80 -4.96
CA LEU A 55 -6.52 7.15 -5.01
C LEU A 55 -5.10 7.20 -4.43
N ALA A 56 -4.90 6.64 -3.24
CA ALA A 56 -3.58 6.63 -2.60
C ALA A 56 -2.54 5.88 -3.44
N ALA A 57 -2.90 4.73 -4.00
CA ALA A 57 -2.02 3.94 -4.86
C ALA A 57 -1.57 4.73 -6.10
N ARG A 58 -2.49 5.43 -6.78
CA ARG A 58 -2.14 6.29 -7.91
C ARG A 58 -1.18 7.41 -7.52
N LEU A 59 -1.41 8.05 -6.38
CA LEU A 59 -0.53 9.11 -5.85
C LEU A 59 0.86 8.58 -5.48
N GLU A 60 0.95 7.31 -5.09
CA GLU A 60 2.20 6.60 -4.80
C GLU A 60 2.87 6.00 -6.06
N GLY A 61 2.32 6.28 -7.24
CA GLY A 61 2.90 5.91 -8.54
C GLY A 61 2.49 4.54 -9.07
N PHE A 62 1.48 3.90 -8.50
CA PHE A 62 0.93 2.65 -9.02
C PHE A 62 -0.10 2.91 -10.13
N GLY A 63 -0.11 2.04 -11.14
CA GLY A 63 -1.31 1.81 -11.93
C GLY A 63 -2.40 1.20 -11.04
N VAL A 64 -3.68 1.46 -11.34
CA VAL A 64 -4.77 0.84 -10.60
C VAL A 64 -5.74 0.18 -11.55
N LEU A 65 -5.97 -1.10 -11.31
CA LEU A 65 -6.92 -1.93 -12.04
C LEU A 65 -8.14 -2.21 -11.16
N PRO A 66 -9.34 -2.34 -11.74
CA PRO A 66 -10.49 -2.88 -11.03
C PRO A 66 -10.25 -4.34 -10.62
#